data_AF-A0A1F9TY60-F1
#
_entry.id   AF-A0A1F9TY60-F1
#
_cell.length_a   1.000
_cell.length_b   1.000
_cell.length_c   1.000
_cell.angle_alpha   90.00
_cell.angle_beta   90.00
_cell.angle_gamma   90.00
#
_symmetry.space_group_name_H-M   'P 1'
#
loop_
_entity.id
_entity.type
_entity.pdbx_description
1 polymer ?
#
loop_
_entity_poly.entity_id
_entity_poly.type
_entity_poly.pdbx_seq_one_letter_code
_entity_poly.pdbx_strand_id
1 'polypeptide(L)' 'MAKPKRKNEVLGELIRKNHRLLAVLDKHGVTFCAGCFLTLFSSPQRAGAYHAVPDLKKFLADLRRASKS' A
#
# COMPACT_ATOMS: atom_id res chain seq x y z
N MET A 1 -25.73 7.81 20.76
CA MET A 1 -24.53 8.29 20.03
C MET A 1 -24.10 7.25 19.02
N ALA A 2 -24.47 7.42 17.75
CA ALA A 2 -24.13 6.46 16.70
C ALA A 2 -22.65 6.63 16.31
N LYS A 3 -21.86 5.56 16.44
CA LYS A 3 -20.45 5.53 15.99
C LYS A 3 -20.38 5.92 14.50
N PRO A 4 -19.41 6.74 14.07
CA PRO A 4 -19.29 7.11 12.67
C PRO A 4 -19.09 5.84 11.81
N LYS A 5 -19.94 5.69 10.80
CA LYS A 5 -19.88 4.62 9.80
C LYS A 5 -18.50 4.68 9.12
N ARG A 6 -17.66 3.66 9.34
CA ARG A 6 -16.39 3.40 8.61
C ARG A 6 -16.63 3.06 7.13
N LYS A 7 -17.57 3.73 6.47
CA LYS A 7 -18.11 3.27 5.17
C LYS A 7 -17.11 3.39 4.01
N ASN A 8 -16.00 4.11 4.21
CA ASN A 8 -15.02 4.41 3.17
C ASN A 8 -13.56 4.17 3.59
N GLU A 9 -13.31 3.48 4.71
CA GLU A 9 -11.92 3.19 5.12
C GLU A 9 -11.36 2.01 4.31
N VAL A 10 -10.30 2.28 3.54
CA VAL A 10 -9.57 1.25 2.80
C VAL A 10 -8.84 0.33 3.79
N LEU A 11 -8.90 -0.99 3.57
CA LEU A 11 -8.29 -1.99 4.45
C LEU A 11 -6.82 -1.67 4.78
N GLY A 12 -6.06 -1.17 3.81
CA GLY A 12 -4.66 -0.82 4.03
C GLY A 12 -4.44 0.37 4.97
N GLU A 13 -5.36 1.35 4.98
CA GLU A 13 -5.34 2.45 5.95
C GLU A 13 -5.68 1.96 7.37
N LEU A 14 -6.61 1.01 7.48
CA LEU A 14 -6.92 0.37 8.76
C LEU A 14 -5.70 -0.37 9.31
N ILE A 15 -5.02 -1.15 8.46
CA ILE A 15 -3.79 -1.87 8.83
C ILE A 15 -2.70 -0.87 9.24
N ARG A 16 -2.49 0.21 8.48
CA ARG A 16 -1.49 1.25 8.79
C ARG A 16 -1.71 1.91 10.15
N LYS A 17 -2.98 2.10 10.55
CA LYS A 17 -3.34 2.64 11.88
C LYS A 17 -3.16 1.61 13.00
N ASN A 18 -3.31 0.31 12.70
CA ASN A 18 -3.23 -0.75 13.70
C ASN A 18 -2.75 -2.09 13.10
N HIS A 19 -1.47 -2.39 13.30
CA HIS A 19 -0.85 -3.64 12.83
C HIS A 19 -1.46 -4.90 13.46
N ARG A 20 -2.17 -4.81 14.60
CA ARG A 20 -2.84 -5.99 15.21
C ARG A 20 -3.98 -6.53 14.36
N LEU A 21 -4.49 -5.75 13.40
CA LEU A 21 -5.47 -6.22 12.43
C LEU A 21 -4.91 -7.33 11.53
N LEU A 22 -3.59 -7.40 11.35
CA LEU A 22 -2.96 -8.51 10.61
C LEU A 22 -3.30 -9.87 11.23
N ALA A 23 -3.24 -9.98 12.56
CA ALA A 23 -3.58 -11.21 13.26
C ALA A 23 -5.08 -11.54 13.19
N VAL A 24 -5.94 -10.52 13.06
CA VAL A 24 -7.38 -10.73 12.84
C VAL A 24 -7.63 -11.25 11.44
N LEU A 25 -7.00 -10.65 10.43
CA LEU A 25 -7.10 -11.07 9.04
C LEU A 25 -6.61 -12.51 8.86
N ASP A 26 -5.46 -12.85 9.43
CA ASP A 26 -4.88 -14.19 9.40
C ASP A 26 -5.81 -15.25 10.01
N LYS A 27 -6.40 -14.97 11.19
CA LYS A 27 -7.40 -15.85 11.83
C LYS A 27 -8.63 -16.14 10.96
N HIS A 28 -8.96 -15.24 10.03
CA HIS A 28 -10.07 -15.38 9.11
C HIS A 28 -9.64 -15.85 7.71
N GLY A 29 -8.39 -16.29 7.54
CA GLY A 29 -7.87 -16.77 6.26
C GLY A 29 -7.66 -15.66 5.22
N VAL A 30 -7.65 -14.39 5.64
CA VAL A 30 -7.40 -13.25 4.76
C VAL A 30 -5.89 -12.97 4.71
N THR A 31 -5.23 -13.58 3.74
CA THR A 31 -3.78 -13.42 3.52
C THR A 31 -3.50 -12.41 2.42
N PHE A 32 -2.42 -11.64 2.54
CA PHE A 32 -1.92 -10.78 1.48
C PHE A 32 -0.39 -10.67 1.54
N CYS A 33 0.23 -10.33 0.40
CA CYS A 33 1.67 -10.19 0.32
C CYS A 33 2.15 -8.93 1.06
N ALA A 34 2.95 -9.12 2.11
CA ALA A 34 3.54 -8.02 2.88
C ALA A 34 4.42 -7.10 2.00
N GLY A 35 5.15 -7.66 1.04
CA GLY A 35 5.95 -6.89 0.09
C GLY A 35 5.09 -6.02 -0.85
N CYS A 36 3.98 -6.57 -1.36
CA CYS A 36 3.02 -5.80 -2.16
C CYS A 36 2.35 -4.70 -1.34
N PHE A 37 1.97 -4.99 -0.09
CA PHE A 37 1.42 -3.99 0.83
C PHE A 37 2.40 -2.83 1.03
N LEU A 38 3.64 -3.12 1.43
CA LEU A 38 4.66 -2.08 1.63
C LEU A 38 4.90 -1.28 0.35
N THR A 39 4.98 -1.94 -0.81
CA THR A 39 5.19 -1.29 -2.11
C THR A 39 4.03 -0.33 -2.43
N LEU A 40 2.78 -0.80 -2.34
CA LEU A 40 1.59 -0.03 -2.68
C LEU A 40 1.37 1.21 -1.79
N PHE A 41 1.81 1.14 -0.53
CA PHE A 41 1.70 2.26 0.43
C PHE A 41 2.99 3.07 0.58
N SER A 42 4.01 2.82 -0.25
CA SER A 42 5.27 3.57 -0.28
C SER A 42 5.26 4.68 -1.34
N SER A 43 6.19 5.63 -1.23
CA SER A 43 6.41 6.59 -2.31
C SER A 43 6.95 5.87 -3.55
N PRO A 44 6.67 6.34 -4.79
CA PRO A 44 7.19 5.71 -6.00
C PRO A 44 8.71 5.51 -5.99
N GLN A 45 9.45 6.45 -5.38
CA GLN A 45 10.90 6.34 -5.22
C GLN A 45 11.31 5.18 -4.29
N ARG A 46 10.60 4.99 -3.17
CA ARG A 46 10.84 3.86 -2.25
C ARG A 46 10.44 2.53 -2.87
N ALA A 47 9.32 2.49 -3.58
CA ALA A 47 8.90 1.32 -4.35
C ALA A 47 10.00 0.92 -5.36
N GLY A 48 10.46 1.86 -6.18
CA GLY A 48 11.51 1.59 -7.17
C GLY A 48 12.83 1.14 -6.54
N ALA A 49 13.21 1.70 -5.39
CA ALA A 49 14.41 1.28 -4.65
C ALA A 49 14.27 -0.13 -4.05
N TYR A 50 13.12 -0.45 -3.44
CA TYR A 50 12.85 -1.76 -2.85
C TYR A 50 12.91 -2.88 -3.90
N HIS A 51 12.45 -2.60 -5.12
CA HIS A 51 12.47 -3.52 -6.25
C HIS A 51 13.77 -3.45 -7.08
N ALA A 52 14.78 -2.71 -6.62
CA ALA A 52 16.07 -2.56 -7.30
C ALA A 52 15.93 -2.20 -8.80
N VAL A 53 15.02 -1.28 -9.13
CA VAL A 53 14.78 -0.86 -10.52
C VAL A 53 16.09 -0.31 -11.11
N PRO A 54 16.59 -0.86 -12.24
CA PRO A 54 17.91 -0.53 -12.76
C PRO A 54 18.11 0.95 -13.09
N ASP A 55 17.07 1.62 -13.61
CA ASP A 55 17.08 3.06 -13.86
C ASP A 55 15.92 3.74 -13.12
N LEU A 56 16.18 4.09 -11.86
CA LEU A 56 15.20 4.73 -11.01
C LEU A 56 14.74 6.11 -11.55
N LYS A 57 15.63 6.85 -12.22
CA LYS A 57 15.30 8.17 -12.77
C LYS A 57 14.32 8.05 -13.92
N LYS A 58 14.58 7.15 -14.87
CA LYS A 58 13.69 6.86 -15.99
C LYS A 58 12.34 6.32 -15.51
N PHE A 59 12.35 5.37 -14.57
CA PHE A 59 11.13 4.84 -13.96
C PHE A 59 10.21 5.93 -13.39
N LEU A 60 10.77 6.86 -12.60
CA LEU A 60 9.99 7.96 -12.04
C LEU A 60 9.49 8.95 -13.11
N ALA A 61 10.27 9.17 -14.17
CA ALA A 61 9.85 10.02 -15.29
C ALA A 61 8.68 9.40 -16.05
N ASP A 62 8.74 8.09 -16.34
CA ASP A 62 7.70 7.36 -17.05
C ASP A 62 6.39 7.30 -16.23
N LEU A 63 6.48 7.07 -14.92
CA LEU A 63 5.31 7.13 -14.03
C LEU A 63 4.61 8.49 -14.05
N ARG A 64 5.37 9.60 -13.99
CA ARG A 64 4.80 10.96 -14.05
C ARG A 64 4.18 11.27 -15.42
N ARG A 65 4.69 10.66 -16.49
CA ARG A 65 4.12 10.82 -17.83
C ARG A 65 2.79 10.07 -17.92
N ALA A 66 2.76 8.82 -17.47
CA ALA A 66 1.57 7.98 -17.49
C ALA A 66 0.44 8.52 -16.61
N SER A 67 0.74 9.17 -15.47
CA SER A 67 -0.27 9.73 -14.58
C SER A 67 -0.93 11.02 -15.09
N LYS A 68 -0.48 11.56 -16.22
CA LYS A 68 -1.02 12.80 -16.84
C LYS A 68 -1.89 12.52 -18.07
N SER A 69 -1.96 11.26 -18.52
CA SER A 69 -2.87 10.78 -19.56
C SER A 69 -4.19 10.34 -18.95
#